data_AF-A0A9D8B414-F1
#
_entry.id   AF-A0A9D8B414-F1
#
_cell.length_a   1.000
_cell.length_b   1.000
_cell.length_c   1.000
_cell.angle_alpha   90.00
_cell.angle_beta   90.00
_cell.angle_gamma   90.00
#
_symmetry.space_group_name_H-M   'P 1'
#
loop_
_entity.id
_entity.type
_entity.pdbx_description
1 polymer ?
#
loop_
_entity_poly.entity_id
_entity_poly.type
_entity_poly.pdbx_seq_one_letter_code
_entity_poly.pdbx_strand_id
1 'polypeptide(L)'
;MAITWPKETARLLTELTGEARPDTAMWIVLKDAVEHRLEQITLSERAYQSKYGMPFEEYRRRWETTDAPADYAFESERDYLEWEALITRKARLEKMRAGFPA
;
A
#
# COMPACT_ATOMS: atom_id res chain seq x y z
N MET A 1 -19.84 2.58 -21.57
CA MET A 1 -18.91 3.14 -22.58
C MET A 1 -17.91 2.03 -22.86
N ALA A 2 -17.83 1.50 -24.08
CA ALA A 2 -16.90 0.43 -24.39
C ALA A 2 -15.49 1.03 -24.53
N ILE A 3 -14.53 0.54 -23.75
CA ILE A 3 -13.13 0.95 -23.87
C ILE A 3 -12.55 0.16 -25.05
N THR A 4 -11.98 0.86 -26.03
CA THR A 4 -11.26 0.20 -27.12
C THR A 4 -9.84 -0.09 -26.67
N TRP A 5 -9.50 -1.36 -26.54
CA TRP A 5 -8.17 -1.81 -26.15
C TRP A 5 -7.31 -2.07 -27.39
N PRO A 6 -6.03 -1.60 -27.42
CA PRO A 6 -5.06 -2.09 -28.38
C PRO A 6 -4.96 -3.61 -28.32
N LYS A 7 -4.76 -4.27 -29.47
CA LYS A 7 -4.75 -5.73 -29.58
C LYS A 7 -3.72 -6.37 -28.65
N GLU A 8 -2.55 -5.75 -28.56
CA GLU A 8 -1.45 -6.19 -27.70
C GLU A 8 -1.82 -6.08 -26.22
N THR A 9 -2.48 -4.99 -25.80
CA THR A 9 -2.95 -4.81 -24.42
C THR A 9 -4.00 -5.84 -24.06
N ALA A 10 -4.99 -6.08 -24.93
CA ALA A 10 -6.01 -7.09 -24.71
C ALA A 10 -5.38 -8.49 -24.56
N ARG A 11 -4.42 -8.83 -25.42
CA ARG A 11 -3.68 -10.10 -25.33
C ARG A 11 -2.94 -10.22 -24.00
N LEU A 12 -2.18 -9.20 -23.59
CA LEU A 12 -1.43 -9.22 -22.34
C LEU A 12 -2.35 -9.35 -21.12
N LEU A 13 -3.49 -8.64 -21.12
CA LEU A 13 -4.49 -8.75 -20.06
C LEU A 13 -5.02 -10.18 -19.95
N THR A 14 -5.35 -10.83 -21.07
CA THR A 14 -5.79 -12.22 -21.08
C THR A 14 -4.69 -13.18 -20.67
N GLU A 15 -3.44 -12.98 -21.09
CA GLU A 15 -2.30 -13.81 -20.69
C GLU A 15 -2.02 -13.72 -19.18
N LEU A 16 -2.12 -12.52 -18.61
CA LEU A 16 -1.86 -12.27 -17.18
C LEU A 16 -2.98 -12.79 -16.27
N THR A 17 -4.24 -12.71 -16.71
CA THR A 17 -5.41 -12.96 -15.84
C THR A 17 -6.20 -14.22 -16.19
N GLY A 18 -5.99 -14.78 -17.39
CA GLY A 18 -6.84 -15.84 -17.94
C GLY A 18 -8.23 -15.36 -18.40
N GLU A 19 -8.55 -14.07 -18.29
CA GLU A 19 -9.86 -13.52 -18.67
C GLU A 19 -9.85 -12.96 -20.10
N ALA A 20 -10.78 -13.44 -20.92
CA ALA A 20 -10.89 -13.08 -22.33
C ALA A 20 -11.53 -11.70 -22.55
N ARG A 21 -12.32 -11.21 -21.59
CA ARG A 21 -12.96 -9.89 -21.63
C ARG A 21 -11.98 -8.83 -21.13
N PRO A 22 -11.44 -7.94 -21.99
CA PRO A 22 -10.37 -7.02 -21.59
C PRO A 22 -10.77 -6.07 -20.45
N ASP A 23 -12.02 -5.62 -20.41
CA ASP A 23 -12.53 -4.76 -19.34
C ASP A 23 -12.51 -5.49 -17.98
N THR A 24 -12.92 -6.76 -17.93
CA THR A 24 -12.89 -7.58 -16.71
C THR A 24 -11.45 -7.92 -16.32
N ALA A 25 -10.61 -8.29 -17.30
CA ALA A 25 -9.20 -8.56 -17.07
C ALA A 25 -8.46 -7.34 -16.51
N MET A 26 -8.78 -6.13 -16.98
CA MET A 26 -8.24 -4.89 -16.40
C MET A 26 -8.59 -4.73 -14.92
N TRP A 27 -9.83 -5.01 -14.53
CA TRP A 27 -10.23 -4.95 -13.13
C TRP A 27 -9.46 -5.94 -12.25
N ILE A 28 -9.23 -7.15 -12.75
CA ILE A 28 -8.42 -8.17 -12.06
C ILE A 28 -7.00 -7.63 -11.85
N VAL A 29 -6.33 -7.14 -12.90
CA VAL A 29 -4.96 -6.59 -12.80
C VAL A 29 -4.90 -5.42 -11.81
N LEU A 30 -5.89 -4.52 -11.83
CA LEU A 30 -5.92 -3.40 -10.89
C LEU A 30 -6.09 -3.86 -9.44
N LYS A 31 -6.93 -4.87 -9.21
CA LYS A 31 -7.12 -5.47 -7.89
C LYS A 31 -5.82 -6.12 -7.40
N ASP A 32 -5.20 -6.97 -8.21
CA ASP A 32 -3.94 -7.62 -7.89
C ASP A 32 -2.83 -6.61 -7.59
N ALA A 33 -2.76 -5.52 -8.36
CA ALA A 33 -1.79 -4.45 -8.12
C ALA A 33 -2.03 -3.72 -6.78
N VAL A 34 -3.28 -3.53 -6.37
CA VAL A 34 -3.62 -2.94 -5.07
C VAL A 34 -3.27 -3.91 -3.94
N GLU A 35 -3.61 -5.19 -4.08
CA GLU A 35 -3.30 -6.22 -3.09
C GLU A 35 -1.80 -6.39 -2.89
N HIS A 36 -1.04 -6.46 -3.98
CA HIS A 36 0.42 -6.53 -3.92
C HIS A 36 1.02 -5.31 -3.21
N ARG A 37 0.53 -4.10 -3.50
CA ARG A 37 1.00 -2.88 -2.81
C ARG A 37 0.65 -2.88 -1.32
N LEU A 38 -0.51 -3.39 -0.94
CA LEU A 38 -0.90 -3.54 0.47
C LEU A 38 0.00 -4.54 1.20
N GLU A 39 0.37 -5.63 0.55
CA GLU A 39 1.33 -6.60 1.08
C GLU A 39 2.70 -5.96 1.32
N GLN A 40 3.24 -5.21 0.35
CA GLN A 40 4.52 -4.49 0.49
C GLN A 40 4.49 -3.47 1.63
N ILE A 41 3.38 -2.75 1.80
CA ILE A 41 3.23 -1.81 2.92
C ILE A 41 3.18 -2.57 4.25
N THR A 42 2.47 -3.68 4.31
CA THR A 42 2.38 -4.52 5.52
C THR A 42 3.76 -5.07 5.93
N LEU A 43 4.59 -5.47 4.96
CA LEU A 43 5.97 -5.88 5.21
C LEU A 43 6.82 -4.73 5.74
N SER A 44 6.71 -3.54 5.14
CA SER A 44 7.43 -2.34 5.60
C SER A 44 7.01 -1.92 7.01
N GLU A 45 5.72 -1.93 7.32
CA GLU A 45 5.22 -1.67 8.68
C GLU A 45 5.78 -2.67 9.69
N ARG A 46 5.84 -3.97 9.36
CA ARG A 46 6.42 -4.98 10.25
C ARG A 46 7.91 -4.74 10.51
N ALA A 47 8.66 -4.25 9.52
CA ALA A 47 10.06 -3.89 9.70
C ALA A 47 10.21 -2.76 10.73
N TYR A 48 9.38 -1.73 10.64
CA TYR A 48 9.35 -0.65 11.63
C TYR A 48 8.91 -1.12 13.02
N GLN A 49 7.86 -1.93 13.11
CA GLN A 49 7.42 -2.52 14.38
C GLN A 49 8.52 -3.36 15.03
N SER A 50 9.28 -4.10 14.22
CA SER A 50 10.41 -4.90 14.71
C SER A 50 11.58 -4.02 15.17
N LYS A 51 11.85 -2.91 14.45
CA LYS A 51 12.90 -1.94 14.81
C LYS A 51 12.60 -1.24 16.14
N TYR A 52 11.36 -0.79 16.34
CA TYR A 52 10.96 0.02 17.48
C TYR A 52 10.31 -0.78 18.63
N GLY A 53 9.99 -2.05 18.40
CA GLY A 53 9.41 -2.94 19.39
C GLY A 53 7.95 -2.63 19.77
N MET A 54 7.27 -1.80 18.98
CA MET A 54 5.91 -1.34 19.28
C MET A 54 5.11 -1.03 17.99
N PRO A 55 3.77 -0.97 18.05
CA PRO A 55 2.95 -0.49 16.95
C PRO A 55 3.13 1.01 16.67
N PHE A 56 2.79 1.46 15.45
CA PHE A 56 2.92 2.87 15.06
C PHE A 56 2.17 3.83 15.99
N GLU A 57 0.95 3.50 16.41
CA GLU A 57 0.15 4.37 17.29
C GLU A 57 0.80 4.60 18.66
N GLU A 58 1.52 3.59 19.17
CA GLU A 58 2.28 3.72 20.40
C GLU A 58 3.55 4.57 20.18
N TYR A 59 4.25 4.33 19.08
CA TYR A 59 5.42 5.10 18.67
C TYR A 59 5.09 6.59 18.47
N ARG A 60 3.98 6.88 17.78
CA ARG A 60 3.46 8.22 17.57
C ARG A 60 3.11 8.91 18.88
N ARG A 61 2.41 8.23 19.79
CA ARG A 61 2.07 8.82 21.10
C ARG A 61 3.32 9.17 21.88
N ARG A 62 4.33 8.29 21.88
CA ARG A 62 5.62 8.57 22.52
C ARG A 62 6.26 9.82 21.91
N TRP A 63 6.30 9.92 20.58
CA TRP A 63 6.83 11.07 19.84
C TRP A 63 6.13 12.39 20.21
N GLU A 64 4.80 12.36 20.37
CA GLU A 64 4.00 13.54 20.72
C GLU A 64 4.11 13.96 22.20
N THR A 65 4.50 13.03 23.09
CA THR A 65 4.44 13.24 24.55
C THR A 65 5.80 13.28 25.24
N THR A 66 6.84 12.73 24.60
CA THR A 66 8.16 12.59 25.18
C THR A 66 9.12 13.52 24.45
N ASP A 67 9.62 14.53 25.16
CA ASP A 67 10.69 15.39 24.66
C ASP A 67 12.04 14.69 24.86
N ALA A 68 12.24 13.57 24.15
CA ALA A 68 13.46 12.79 24.21
C ALA A 68 14.41 13.20 23.07
N PRO A 69 15.64 13.67 23.36
CA PRO A 69 16.61 14.08 22.33
C PRO A 69 16.95 13.00 21.29
N ALA A 70 16.81 11.71 21.66
CA ALA A 70 17.03 10.57 20.78
C ALA A 70 15.91 10.38 19.74
N ASP A 71 14.71 10.89 20.02
CA ASP A 71 13.60 10.86 19.09
C ASP A 71 13.86 11.90 17.97
N TYR A 72 14.49 13.05 18.24
CA TYR A 72 14.91 14.02 17.21
C TYR A 72 16.22 13.71 16.46
N ALA A 73 16.76 12.50 16.60
CA ALA A 73 17.82 12.08 15.71
C ALA A 73 17.29 11.99 14.27
N PHE A 74 18.05 12.46 13.29
CA PHE A 74 17.65 12.49 11.87
C PHE A 74 17.07 11.15 11.37
N GLU A 75 17.63 10.03 11.84
CA GLU A 75 17.13 8.69 11.51
C GLU A 75 15.74 8.42 12.10
N SER A 76 15.53 8.72 13.38
CA SER A 76 14.26 8.53 14.09
C SER A 76 13.14 9.39 13.50
N GLU A 77 13.46 10.64 13.10
CA GLU A 77 12.50 11.56 12.47
C GLU A 77 12.11 11.09 11.06
N ARG A 78 13.10 10.69 10.26
CA ARG A 78 12.83 10.12 8.94
C ARG A 78 11.95 8.87 9.04
N ASP A 79 12.28 7.96 9.95
CA ASP A 79 11.53 6.74 10.14
C ASP A 79 10.09 7.01 10.62
N TYR A 80 9.88 7.99 11.49
CA TYR A 80 8.54 8.46 11.87
C TYR A 80 7.73 8.91 10.64
N LEU A 81 8.30 9.81 9.83
CA LEU A 81 7.63 10.38 8.66
C LEU A 81 7.34 9.32 7.59
N GLU A 82 8.29 8.43 7.34
CA GLU A 82 8.12 7.34 6.38
C GLU A 82 7.04 6.35 6.84
N TRP A 83 7.02 6.00 8.13
CA TRP A 83 6.02 5.11 8.68
C TRP A 83 4.62 5.74 8.66
N GLU A 84 4.48 7.02 9.01
CA GLU A 84 3.22 7.77 8.89
C GLU A 84 2.70 7.78 7.44
N ALA A 85 3.60 7.99 6.48
CA ALA A 85 3.27 7.95 5.05
C ALA A 85 2.78 6.57 4.62
N LEU A 86 3.35 5.48 5.15
CA LEU A 86 2.89 4.10 4.90
C LEU A 86 1.45 3.89 5.41
N ILE A 87 1.16 4.30 6.65
CA ILE A 87 -0.20 4.19 7.23
C ILE A 87 -1.22 4.93 6.38
N THR A 88 -0.90 6.17 5.97
CA THR A 88 -1.77 6.99 5.13
C THR A 88 -1.99 6.34 3.76
N ARG A 89 -0.93 5.83 3.13
CA ARG A 89 -1.00 5.16 1.83
C ARG A 89 -1.80 3.86 1.90
N LYS A 90 -1.65 3.08 2.98
CA LYS A 90 -2.42 1.86 3.23
C LYS A 90 -3.90 2.17 3.34
N ALA A 91 -4.29 3.17 4.13
CA ALA A 91 -5.69 3.57 4.26
C ALA A 91 -6.32 3.93 2.89
N ARG A 92 -5.57 4.64 2.03
CA ARG A 92 -6.01 4.95 0.67
C ARG A 92 -6.19 3.70 -0.19
N LEU A 93 -5.25 2.75 -0.14
CA LEU A 93 -5.32 1.51 -0.91
C LEU A 93 -6.42 0.57 -0.41
N GLU A 94 -6.64 0.49 0.90
CA GLU A 94 -7.75 -0.24 1.52
C GLU A 94 -9.11 0.30 1.03
N LYS A 95 -9.26 1.62 0.97
CA LYS A 95 -10.44 2.26 0.41
C LYS A 95 -10.62 1.93 -1.08
N MET A 96 -9.53 1.90 -1.85
CA MET A 96 -9.59 1.46 -3.26
C MET A 96 -9.98 -0.01 -3.38
N ARG A 97 -9.43 -0.88 -2.53
CA ARG A 97 -9.72 -2.32 -2.49
C ARG A 97 -11.20 -2.58 -2.26
N ALA A 98 -11.81 -1.86 -1.31
CA ALA A 98 -13.24 -1.96 -1.01
C ALA A 98 -14.15 -1.48 -2.16
N GLY A 99 -13.61 -0.71 -3.11
CA GLY A 99 -14.34 -0.21 -4.28
C GLY A 99 -14.33 -1.15 -5.49
N PHE A 100 -13.56 -2.23 -5.47
CA PHE A 100 -13.59 -3.20 -6.56
C PHE A 100 -14.87 -4.04 -6.50
N PRO A 101 -15.47 -4.35 -7.67
CA PRO A 101 -16.62 -5.26 -7.72
C PRO A 101 -16.23 -6.65 -7.21
N ALA A 102 -17.22 -7.33 -6.61
CA ALA A 102 -17.10 -8.71 -6.12
C ALA A 102 -16.88 -9.72 -7.25
#